data_AF-A0A7J3L0R3-F1
#
_entry.id   AF-A0A7J3L0R3-F1
#
_cell.length_a   1.000
_cell.length_b   1.000
_cell.length_c   1.000
_cell.angle_alpha   90.00
_cell.angle_beta   90.00
_cell.angle_gamma   90.00
#
_symmetry.space_group_name_H-M   'P 1'
#
loop_
_entity.id
_entity.type
_entity.pdbx_description
1 polymer ?
#
loop_
_entity_poly.entity_id
_entity_poly.type
_entity_poly.pdbx_seq_one_letter_code
_entity_poly.pdbx_strand_id
1 'polypeptide(L)'
;MVGISYQPELVTVERLLERVRSCEWALELPSFQRTYVWDNEDIIELIESVVRGLPIGIFMLWEVKDNPDPFALRILPSFMIGGQTNRRLLIVDGQQRLVSLLLLASDWILKIGPYEIRRGPISLNTQKLTLELGSKGAPLSRAIAAKLGWTDELERLKHEYKPFERLIDVVEKLLKYELSLFILRTEEEGPDALEEMAELFIRTNRAGQRISNVELMLSYAAGVLDPELSKIMREWYDKLQKICPSLEIQPIIRYGFGVGLGLKQREIDQVERFKAAVDKLKGQKNIFGKSIITSSLQESLPYLESAIKIINEIIGCSATDFIPSQLSLVPIAAFLRTKAIRSSSELKKNEKEEILCWLILTNFHGYYSTSTSTKLQEDIELISETTWDSFPFNELLRNIEQKKKGATKIERRDLEKGIEEDITKRPGRPYMFLLYTLLCLNDATDWVGARISVLPSNRLHKHHIFPREYLFPKGHSSKLNEDAIKIASGLGNITLINPELDSEIGSTKPIDYLGRKVPIDELKRHFIPEDAELWNKDMFSEFCEKRVELIYNFLRSSPLSKIT
;
A
#
# COMPACT_ATOMS: atom_id res chain seq x y z
N MET A 1 25.41 13.89 18.35
CA MET A 1 25.36 14.07 16.88
C MET A 1 26.30 13.04 16.30
N VAL A 2 25.74 12.03 15.66
CA VAL A 2 26.54 11.03 14.95
C VAL A 2 27.16 11.72 13.73
N GLY A 3 28.46 11.56 13.53
CA GLY A 3 29.11 12.06 12.32
C GLY A 3 28.54 11.36 11.09
N ILE A 4 27.92 12.11 10.17
CA ILE A 4 27.50 11.60 8.86
C ILE A 4 28.47 12.13 7.81
N SER A 5 29.09 11.21 7.09
CA SER A 5 29.81 11.53 5.86
C SER A 5 28.95 11.13 4.65
N TYR A 6 29.04 11.91 3.59
CA TYR A 6 28.38 11.60 2.32
C TYR A 6 29.40 11.55 1.19
N GLN A 7 29.25 10.56 0.32
CA GLN A 7 30.03 10.42 -0.90
C GLN A 7 29.07 10.49 -2.10
N PRO A 8 29.12 11.57 -2.91
CA PRO A 8 28.37 11.61 -4.15
C PRO A 8 28.99 10.64 -5.15
N GLU A 9 28.15 9.83 -5.79
CA GLU A 9 28.52 8.92 -6.87
C GLU A 9 27.54 9.11 -8.03
N LEU A 10 28.06 9.16 -9.25
CA LEU A 10 27.26 9.00 -10.47
C LEU A 10 27.33 7.53 -10.87
N VAL A 11 26.18 6.86 -10.85
CA VAL A 11 26.07 5.44 -11.16
C VAL A 11 25.03 5.26 -12.25
N THR A 12 25.40 4.65 -13.37
CA THR A 12 24.45 4.35 -14.44
C THR A 12 23.42 3.31 -13.98
N VAL A 13 22.23 3.32 -14.58
CA VAL A 13 21.22 2.29 -14.32
C VAL A 13 21.79 0.89 -14.59
N GLU A 14 22.55 0.71 -15.67
CA GLU A 14 23.29 -0.52 -15.95
C GLU A 14 24.18 -0.95 -14.78
N ARG A 15 25.00 -0.04 -14.26
CA ARG A 15 25.92 -0.36 -13.17
C ARG A 15 25.18 -0.68 -11.87
N LEU A 16 24.08 0.01 -11.58
CA LEU A 16 23.20 -0.32 -10.46
C LEU A 16 22.67 -1.75 -10.59
N LEU A 17 22.11 -2.10 -11.76
CA LEU A 17 21.53 -3.41 -12.02
C LEU A 17 22.56 -4.53 -11.87
N GLU A 18 23.76 -4.35 -12.44
CA GLU A 18 24.87 -5.31 -12.31
C GLU A 18 25.36 -5.48 -10.87
N ARG A 19 25.48 -4.39 -10.11
CA ARG A 19 25.87 -4.42 -8.69
C ARG A 19 24.86 -5.17 -7.83
N VAL A 20 23.57 -5.00 -8.09
CA VAL A 20 22.52 -5.74 -7.38
C VAL A 20 22.48 -7.20 -7.85
N ARG A 21 22.61 -7.45 -9.16
CA ARG A 21 22.60 -8.79 -9.75
C ARG A 21 23.70 -9.69 -9.18
N SER A 22 24.90 -9.14 -9.08
CA SER A 22 26.09 -9.83 -8.56
C SER A 22 26.13 -9.92 -7.03
N CYS A 23 25.11 -9.42 -6.33
CA CYS A 23 25.09 -9.28 -4.88
C CYS A 23 26.22 -8.38 -4.31
N GLU A 24 26.89 -7.56 -5.13
CA GLU A 24 27.80 -6.51 -4.65
C GLU A 24 27.04 -5.58 -3.70
N TRP A 25 25.81 -5.20 -4.07
CA TRP A 25 24.91 -4.34 -3.30
C TRP A 25 23.67 -5.14 -2.84
N ALA A 26 23.49 -5.27 -1.52
CA ALA A 26 22.21 -5.66 -0.94
C ALA A 26 21.42 -4.42 -0.54
N LEU A 27 20.35 -4.16 -1.29
CA LEU A 27 19.44 -3.07 -1.00
C LEU A 27 18.41 -3.51 0.04
N GLU A 28 18.20 -2.68 1.05
CA GLU A 28 17.22 -2.91 2.12
C GLU A 28 16.34 -1.69 2.29
N LEU A 29 15.08 -1.94 2.66
CA LEU A 29 14.09 -0.92 2.95
C LEU A 29 14.03 -0.72 4.47
N PRO A 30 14.46 0.43 5.01
CA PRO A 30 14.35 0.72 6.44
C PRO A 30 12.90 0.69 6.91
N SER A 31 12.70 0.37 8.18
CA SER A 31 11.38 0.34 8.83
C SER A 31 10.67 1.69 8.80
N PHE A 32 11.41 2.80 8.83
CA PHE A 32 10.88 4.15 8.70
C PHE A 32 10.43 4.53 7.29
N GLN A 33 10.78 3.74 6.28
CA GLN A 33 10.22 3.90 4.96
C GLN A 33 8.83 3.28 4.87
N ARG A 34 8.01 3.88 4.02
CA ARG A 34 6.71 3.31 3.65
C ARG A 34 6.87 2.13 2.71
N THR A 35 5.83 1.31 2.58
CA THR A 35 5.76 0.27 1.54
C THR A 35 5.82 0.87 0.12
N TYR A 36 6.20 0.05 -0.86
CA TYR A 36 6.17 0.45 -2.26
C TYR A 36 4.73 0.65 -2.74
N VAL A 37 4.43 1.83 -3.29
CA VAL A 37 3.05 2.24 -3.64
C VAL A 37 2.86 2.62 -5.10
N TRP A 38 3.94 2.79 -5.87
CA TRP A 38 3.85 3.22 -7.27
C TRP A 38 3.18 2.18 -8.15
N ASP A 39 2.24 2.63 -8.98
CA ASP A 39 1.55 1.80 -9.97
C ASP A 39 2.27 1.80 -11.33
N ASN A 40 1.63 1.29 -12.36
CA ASN A 40 2.20 1.16 -13.68
C ASN A 40 2.37 2.51 -14.38
N GLU A 41 1.44 3.44 -14.17
CA GLU A 41 1.49 4.80 -14.67
C GLU A 41 2.65 5.59 -14.07
N ASP A 42 2.83 5.53 -12.74
CA ASP A 42 3.97 6.16 -12.06
C ASP A 42 5.32 5.68 -12.65
N ILE A 43 5.42 4.38 -12.93
CA ILE A 43 6.63 3.78 -13.52
C ILE A 43 6.81 4.24 -14.98
N ILE A 44 5.74 4.32 -15.77
CA ILE A 44 5.80 4.83 -17.14
C ILE A 44 6.32 6.27 -17.15
N GLU A 45 5.80 7.15 -16.29
CA GLU A 45 6.27 8.53 -16.18
C GLU A 45 7.75 8.62 -15.81
N LEU A 46 8.23 7.74 -14.92
CA LEU A 46 9.65 7.62 -14.62
C LEU A 46 10.47 7.22 -15.84
N ILE A 47 10.07 6.16 -16.55
CA ILE A 47 10.79 5.67 -17.74
C ILE A 47 10.81 6.76 -18.82
N GLU A 48 9.69 7.45 -19.05
CA GLU A 48 9.64 8.58 -19.99
C GLU A 48 10.60 9.69 -19.59
N SER A 49 10.67 10.02 -18.30
CA SER A 49 11.59 11.03 -17.78
C SER A 49 13.05 10.64 -18.04
N VAL A 50 13.42 9.39 -17.75
CA VAL A 50 14.77 8.86 -18.00
C VAL A 50 15.11 8.90 -19.50
N VAL A 51 14.21 8.44 -20.37
CA VAL A 51 14.42 8.42 -21.83
C VAL A 51 14.54 9.82 -22.42
N ARG A 52 13.86 10.82 -21.83
CA ARG A 52 13.96 12.23 -22.20
C ARG A 52 15.17 12.93 -21.58
N GLY A 53 15.92 12.27 -20.69
CA GLY A 53 17.03 12.88 -19.95
C GLY A 53 16.59 13.91 -18.92
N LEU A 54 15.33 13.83 -18.46
CA LEU A 54 14.81 14.70 -17.41
C LEU A 54 15.33 14.26 -16.04
N PRO A 55 15.60 15.20 -15.12
CA PRO A 55 16.11 14.86 -13.80
C PRO A 55 15.06 14.09 -13.00
N ILE A 56 15.39 12.85 -12.64
CA ILE A 56 14.54 12.02 -11.76
C ILE A 56 14.84 12.24 -10.27
N GLY A 57 15.61 13.26 -9.91
CA GLY A 57 15.99 13.58 -8.53
C GLY A 57 17.21 12.80 -8.02
N ILE A 58 17.47 12.92 -6.72
CA ILE A 58 18.60 12.27 -6.04
C ILE A 58 18.16 10.97 -5.36
N PHE A 59 19.14 10.14 -5.03
CA PHE A 59 18.97 8.92 -4.27
C PHE A 59 19.93 8.95 -3.09
N MET A 60 19.45 8.61 -1.91
CA MET A 60 20.30 8.53 -0.71
C MET A 60 20.30 7.10 -0.21
N LEU A 61 21.49 6.50 -0.13
CA LEU A 61 21.69 5.13 0.33
C LEU A 61 22.62 5.17 1.53
N TRP A 62 22.20 4.61 2.65
CA TRP A 62 23.01 4.49 3.85
C TRP A 62 23.72 3.14 3.87
N GLU A 63 25.05 3.20 3.79
CA GLU A 63 25.91 2.03 3.88
C GLU A 63 26.14 1.64 5.34
N VAL A 64 25.89 0.38 5.64
CA VAL A 64 26.02 -0.20 6.99
C VAL A 64 26.81 -1.51 6.91
N LYS A 65 27.63 -1.78 7.92
CA LYS A 65 28.34 -3.04 8.15
C LYS A 65 27.49 -4.00 8.97
N ASP A 66 26.86 -3.51 10.03
CA ASP A 66 25.96 -4.25 10.91
C ASP A 66 24.49 -4.06 10.52
N ASN A 67 23.56 -4.55 11.34
CA ASN A 67 22.12 -4.40 11.12
C ASN A 67 21.52 -3.36 12.09
N PRO A 68 21.68 -2.04 11.83
CA PRO A 68 21.15 -1.02 12.73
C PRO A 68 19.62 -0.95 12.73
N ASP A 69 18.96 -1.51 11.72
CA ASP A 69 17.51 -1.67 11.68
C ASP A 69 17.11 -3.16 11.59
N PRO A 70 16.68 -3.80 12.70
CA PRO A 70 16.27 -5.20 12.70
C PRO A 70 14.98 -5.48 11.92
N PHE A 71 14.23 -4.45 11.55
CA PHE A 71 12.98 -4.53 10.81
C PHE A 71 13.13 -4.14 9.33
N ALA A 72 14.36 -3.83 8.89
CA ALA A 72 14.61 -3.53 7.49
C ALA A 72 14.27 -4.74 6.59
N LEU A 73 13.58 -4.47 5.49
CA LEU A 73 13.13 -5.50 4.56
C LEU A 73 14.07 -5.56 3.36
N ARG A 74 14.68 -6.73 3.13
CA ARG A 74 15.60 -6.94 2.02
C ARG A 74 14.88 -6.93 0.67
N ILE A 75 15.44 -6.22 -0.29
CA ILE A 75 14.96 -6.18 -1.68
C ILE A 75 15.66 -7.28 -2.47
N LEU A 76 14.86 -8.15 -3.08
CA LEU A 76 15.29 -9.36 -3.78
C LEU A 76 14.68 -9.39 -5.19
N PRO A 77 15.31 -8.72 -6.17
CA PRO A 77 14.94 -8.81 -7.58
C PRO A 77 15.12 -10.22 -8.12
N SER A 78 14.26 -10.64 -9.06
CA SER A 78 14.30 -11.99 -9.65
C SER A 78 15.57 -12.28 -10.45
N PHE A 79 16.26 -11.23 -10.92
CA PHE A 79 17.48 -11.35 -11.73
C PHE A 79 18.77 -11.58 -10.92
N MET A 80 18.72 -11.58 -9.59
CA MET A 80 19.92 -11.78 -8.78
C MET A 80 20.50 -13.19 -8.98
N ILE A 81 21.83 -13.26 -9.07
CA ILE A 81 22.58 -14.51 -9.05
C ILE A 81 23.13 -14.60 -7.62
N GLY A 82 22.61 -15.53 -6.81
CA GLY A 82 22.96 -15.62 -5.39
C GLY A 82 24.47 -15.61 -5.13
N GLY A 83 24.88 -15.08 -3.98
CA GLY A 83 26.29 -14.93 -3.62
C GLY A 83 26.48 -14.28 -2.24
N GLN A 84 27.73 -14.20 -1.77
CA GLN A 84 28.04 -13.42 -0.56
C GLN A 84 27.84 -11.93 -0.84
N THR A 85 27.12 -11.29 0.06
CA THR A 85 26.82 -9.86 -0.03
C THR A 85 27.97 -9.04 0.51
N ASN A 86 28.44 -8.06 -0.27
CA ASN A 86 29.60 -7.25 0.11
C ASN A 86 29.26 -5.89 0.72
N ARG A 87 28.13 -5.27 0.32
CA ARG A 87 27.72 -3.95 0.83
C ARG A 87 26.22 -3.93 1.11
N ARG A 88 25.82 -3.67 2.36
CA ARG A 88 24.41 -3.48 2.75
C ARG A 88 24.08 -1.98 2.66
N LEU A 89 23.02 -1.67 1.93
CA LEU A 89 22.62 -0.30 1.59
C LEU A 89 21.14 -0.11 1.91
N LEU A 90 20.86 0.68 2.94
CA LEU A 90 19.52 1.06 3.37
C LEU A 90 19.05 2.26 2.56
N ILE A 91 17.88 2.17 1.94
CA ILE A 91 17.35 3.26 1.11
C ILE A 91 16.76 4.36 1.99
N VAL A 92 17.44 5.50 2.09
CA VAL A 92 17.00 6.67 2.85
C VAL A 92 16.11 7.58 2.00
N ASP A 93 16.37 7.73 0.70
CA ASP A 93 15.50 8.48 -0.20
C ASP A 93 15.55 7.95 -1.64
N GLY A 94 14.50 8.24 -2.41
CA GLY A 94 14.35 7.77 -3.78
C GLY A 94 13.85 6.33 -3.91
N GLN A 95 13.33 5.75 -2.82
CA GLN A 95 12.81 4.38 -2.75
C GLN A 95 11.95 3.98 -3.95
N GLN A 96 10.89 4.76 -4.24
CA GLN A 96 9.91 4.37 -5.25
C GLN A 96 10.55 4.36 -6.66
N ARG A 97 11.41 5.33 -6.95
CA ARG A 97 12.17 5.39 -8.21
C ARG A 97 13.16 4.23 -8.33
N LEU A 98 13.90 3.94 -7.27
CA LEU A 98 14.93 2.91 -7.26
C LEU A 98 14.31 1.52 -7.45
N VAL A 99 13.25 1.21 -6.70
CA VAL A 99 12.51 -0.06 -6.83
C VAL A 99 11.91 -0.21 -8.23
N SER A 100 11.40 0.87 -8.84
CA SER A 100 10.89 0.85 -10.22
C SER A 100 11.97 0.50 -11.24
N LEU A 101 13.19 1.04 -11.08
CA LEU A 101 14.33 0.71 -11.93
C LEU A 101 14.77 -0.76 -11.77
N LEU A 102 14.63 -1.34 -10.58
CA LEU A 102 14.88 -2.77 -10.37
C LEU A 102 13.79 -3.63 -11.03
N LEU A 103 12.51 -3.26 -10.89
CA LEU A 103 11.38 -3.95 -11.52
C LEU A 103 11.55 -4.05 -13.04
N LEU A 104 12.07 -2.99 -13.65
CA LEU A 104 12.35 -2.89 -15.08
C LEU A 104 13.26 -4.01 -15.61
N ALA A 105 14.12 -4.60 -14.78
CA ALA A 105 14.99 -5.72 -15.15
C ALA A 105 14.58 -7.07 -14.51
N SER A 106 13.47 -7.09 -13.78
CA SER A 106 13.01 -8.25 -12.98
C SER A 106 11.75 -8.91 -13.52
N ASP A 107 11.42 -8.69 -14.79
CA ASP A 107 10.15 -9.11 -15.39
C ASP A 107 8.94 -8.60 -14.60
N TRP A 108 9.05 -7.37 -14.06
CA TRP A 108 8.01 -6.72 -13.28
C TRP A 108 7.57 -7.46 -12.02
N ILE A 109 8.41 -8.39 -11.54
CA ILE A 109 8.22 -9.16 -10.31
C ILE A 109 9.44 -8.98 -9.42
N LEU A 110 9.25 -8.45 -8.22
CA LEU A 110 10.33 -8.19 -7.28
C LEU A 110 9.88 -8.52 -5.87
N LYS A 111 10.74 -9.13 -5.04
CA LYS A 111 10.42 -9.41 -3.64
C LYS A 111 10.99 -8.34 -2.70
N ILE A 112 10.23 -7.97 -1.66
CA ILE A 112 10.68 -7.12 -0.55
C ILE A 112 10.33 -7.84 0.76
N GLY A 113 11.32 -8.41 1.42
CA GLY A 113 11.11 -9.27 2.59
C GLY A 113 10.15 -10.42 2.25
N PRO A 114 9.01 -10.57 2.96
CA PRO A 114 8.03 -11.61 2.67
C PRO A 114 7.11 -11.30 1.48
N TYR A 115 7.22 -10.12 0.87
CA TYR A 115 6.27 -9.63 -0.13
C TYR A 115 6.76 -9.80 -1.55
N GLU A 116 5.82 -10.01 -2.47
CA GLU A 116 6.06 -9.94 -3.92
C GLU A 116 5.31 -8.73 -4.48
N ILE A 117 6.06 -7.82 -5.08
CA ILE A 117 5.54 -6.73 -5.89
C ILE A 117 5.43 -7.23 -7.32
N ARG A 118 4.22 -7.18 -7.87
CA ARG A 118 3.93 -7.47 -9.28
C ARG A 118 3.36 -6.24 -9.96
N ARG A 119 3.83 -5.93 -11.17
CA ARG A 119 3.28 -4.87 -12.02
C ARG A 119 2.96 -5.44 -13.40
N GLY A 120 2.04 -4.79 -14.10
CA GLY A 120 1.75 -5.13 -15.49
C GLY A 120 2.99 -4.94 -16.36
N PRO A 121 3.23 -5.78 -17.38
CA PRO A 121 4.39 -5.62 -18.23
C PRO A 121 4.31 -4.31 -19.01
N ILE A 122 5.43 -3.59 -19.09
CA ILE A 122 5.55 -2.37 -19.89
C ILE A 122 6.33 -2.69 -21.17
N SER A 123 5.72 -2.38 -22.30
CA SER A 123 6.26 -2.61 -23.64
C SER A 123 6.45 -1.29 -24.38
N LEU A 124 7.44 -1.25 -25.28
CA LEU A 124 7.66 -0.13 -26.18
C LEU A 124 6.99 -0.41 -27.54
N ASN A 125 6.12 0.51 -27.95
CA ASN A 125 5.68 0.58 -29.34
C ASN A 125 6.81 1.18 -30.20
N THR A 126 7.57 0.34 -30.90
CA THR A 126 8.75 0.77 -31.69
C THR A 126 8.41 1.73 -32.83
N GLN A 127 7.17 1.69 -33.36
CA GLN A 127 6.74 2.57 -34.44
C GLN A 127 6.38 3.97 -33.92
N LYS A 128 5.65 4.04 -32.81
CA LYS A 128 5.14 5.29 -32.22
C LYS A 128 6.07 5.89 -31.16
N LEU A 129 7.05 5.13 -30.67
CA LEU A 129 7.92 5.49 -29.55
C LEU A 129 7.15 5.85 -28.27
N THR A 130 6.09 5.08 -28.00
CA THR A 130 5.26 5.23 -26.79
C THR A 130 5.34 3.98 -25.93
N LEU A 131 5.32 4.16 -24.61
CA LEU A 131 5.20 3.06 -23.66
C LEU A 131 3.73 2.63 -23.54
N GLU A 132 3.49 1.33 -23.54
CA GLU A 132 2.16 0.72 -23.50
C GLU A 132 2.15 -0.41 -22.47
N LEU A 133 1.03 -0.56 -21.76
CA LEU A 133 0.82 -1.68 -20.84
C LEU A 133 0.44 -2.94 -21.60
N GLY A 134 0.94 -4.08 -21.13
CA GLY A 134 0.69 -5.38 -21.71
C GLY A 134 1.71 -5.77 -22.79
N SER A 135 1.32 -6.73 -23.63
CA SER A 135 2.14 -7.34 -24.69
C SER A 135 2.07 -6.60 -26.04
N LYS A 136 1.41 -5.44 -26.10
CA LYS A 136 1.30 -4.62 -27.31
C LYS A 136 2.61 -3.83 -27.50
N GLY A 137 3.66 -4.51 -27.96
CA GLY A 137 4.96 -3.90 -28.24
C GLY A 137 6.13 -4.75 -27.77
N ALA A 138 7.33 -4.21 -27.91
CA ALA A 138 8.55 -4.88 -27.49
C ALA A 138 8.68 -4.82 -25.95
N PRO A 139 8.73 -5.96 -25.25
CA PRO A 139 8.79 -5.99 -23.78
C PRO A 139 10.12 -5.42 -23.26
N LEU A 140 10.05 -4.33 -22.48
CA LEU A 140 11.25 -3.61 -22.04
C LEU A 140 12.16 -4.46 -21.13
N SER A 141 11.59 -5.19 -20.17
CA SER A 141 12.39 -6.02 -19.24
C SER A 141 13.19 -7.09 -19.98
N ARG A 142 12.59 -7.70 -21.00
CA ARG A 142 13.24 -8.69 -21.85
C ARG A 142 14.36 -8.05 -22.68
N ALA A 143 14.10 -6.88 -23.26
CA ALA A 143 15.08 -6.15 -24.05
C ALA A 143 16.29 -5.68 -23.22
N ILE A 144 16.06 -5.26 -21.97
CA ILE A 144 17.12 -4.91 -21.02
C ILE A 144 17.95 -6.13 -20.63
N ALA A 145 17.31 -7.23 -20.23
CA ALA A 145 18.01 -8.46 -19.88
C ALA A 145 18.84 -9.00 -21.06
N ALA A 146 18.32 -8.93 -22.30
CA ALA A 146 19.06 -9.31 -23.50
C ALA A 146 20.23 -8.35 -23.79
N LYS A 147 20.03 -7.03 -23.64
CA LYS A 147 21.09 -6.03 -23.87
C LYS A 147 22.23 -6.13 -22.86
N LEU A 148 21.93 -6.47 -21.60
CA LEU A 148 22.90 -6.73 -20.54
C LEU A 148 23.57 -8.12 -20.67
N GLY A 149 23.18 -8.94 -21.65
CA GLY A 149 23.74 -10.28 -21.86
C GLY A 149 23.31 -11.30 -20.80
N TRP A 150 22.22 -11.05 -20.08
CA TRP A 150 21.67 -11.99 -19.10
C TRP A 150 20.86 -13.10 -19.77
N THR A 151 20.46 -12.89 -21.03
CA THR A 151 19.69 -13.82 -21.86
C THR A 151 20.12 -13.72 -23.32
N ASP A 152 19.99 -14.80 -24.09
CA ASP A 152 20.36 -14.87 -25.51
C ASP A 152 19.21 -14.43 -26.46
N GLU A 153 18.34 -13.53 -26.01
CA GLU A 153 17.08 -13.21 -26.73
C GLU A 153 17.17 -12.04 -27.72
N LEU A 154 18.33 -11.40 -27.84
CA LEU A 154 18.50 -10.17 -28.61
C LEU A 154 18.15 -10.36 -30.10
N GLU A 155 18.61 -11.45 -30.72
CA GLU A 155 18.30 -11.76 -32.11
C GLU A 155 16.80 -12.05 -32.31
N ARG A 156 16.16 -12.74 -31.36
CA ARG A 156 14.73 -13.00 -31.41
C ARG A 156 13.91 -11.71 -31.34
N LEU A 157 14.26 -10.79 -30.45
CA LEU A 157 13.64 -9.47 -30.34
C LEU A 157 13.79 -8.65 -31.63
N LYS A 158 14.96 -8.72 -32.28
CA LYS A 158 15.23 -8.05 -33.57
C LYS A 158 14.35 -8.55 -34.71
N HIS A 159 14.01 -9.84 -34.71
CA HIS A 159 13.11 -10.43 -35.71
C HIS A 159 11.63 -10.10 -35.41
N GLU A 160 11.24 -10.14 -34.13
CA GLU A 160 9.86 -9.91 -33.68
C GLU A 160 9.42 -8.44 -33.76
N TYR A 161 10.31 -7.49 -33.48
CA TYR A 161 9.94 -6.08 -33.32
C TYR A 161 10.74 -5.14 -34.24
N LYS A 162 10.03 -4.45 -35.15
CA LYS A 162 10.63 -3.49 -36.11
C LYS A 162 10.00 -2.10 -36.00
N PRO A 163 10.78 -0.99 -36.10
CA PRO A 163 12.24 -0.95 -36.22
C PRO A 163 12.91 -1.32 -34.89
N PHE A 164 13.83 -2.27 -34.92
CA PHE A 164 14.50 -2.78 -33.72
C PHE A 164 15.47 -1.76 -33.13
N GLU A 165 16.09 -0.96 -33.99
CA GLU A 165 17.06 0.08 -33.64
C GLU A 165 16.46 1.05 -32.62
N ARG A 166 15.18 1.40 -32.80
CA ARG A 166 14.44 2.27 -31.88
C ARG A 166 14.24 1.67 -30.49
N LEU A 167 14.03 0.36 -30.41
CA LEU A 167 13.97 -0.34 -29.13
C LEU A 167 15.32 -0.26 -28.41
N ILE A 168 16.39 -0.55 -29.13
CA ILE A 168 17.74 -0.52 -28.59
C ILE A 168 18.14 0.90 -28.19
N ASP A 169 17.78 1.93 -28.95
CA ASP A 169 18.03 3.32 -28.59
C ASP A 169 17.37 3.69 -27.25
N VAL A 170 16.12 3.27 -27.03
CA VAL A 170 15.41 3.49 -25.77
C VAL A 170 16.08 2.73 -24.62
N VAL A 171 16.40 1.45 -24.83
CA VAL A 171 17.08 0.62 -23.82
C VAL A 171 18.46 1.19 -23.47
N GLU A 172 19.22 1.67 -24.45
CA GLU A 172 20.52 2.29 -24.22
C GLU A 172 20.40 3.60 -23.43
N LYS A 173 19.41 4.44 -23.73
CA LYS A 173 19.15 5.65 -22.94
C LYS A 173 18.80 5.32 -21.49
N LEU A 174 17.99 4.28 -21.27
CA LEU A 174 17.66 3.82 -19.92
C LEU A 174 18.90 3.34 -19.17
N LEU A 175 19.69 2.44 -19.78
CA LEU A 175 20.86 1.84 -19.17
C LEU A 175 21.98 2.85 -18.88
N LYS A 176 22.20 3.80 -19.78
CA LYS A 176 23.24 4.83 -19.68
C LYS A 176 22.85 6.02 -18.81
N TYR A 177 21.59 6.14 -18.39
CA TYR A 177 21.16 7.24 -17.54
C TYR A 177 21.91 7.22 -16.20
N GLU A 178 22.50 8.35 -15.83
CA GLU A 178 23.31 8.51 -14.61
C GLU A 178 22.44 8.90 -13.42
N LEU A 179 22.45 8.06 -12.38
CA LEU A 179 21.78 8.31 -11.12
C LEU A 179 22.71 9.11 -10.20
N SER A 180 22.22 10.22 -9.65
CA SER A 180 22.90 10.97 -8.60
C SER A 180 22.67 10.29 -7.25
N LEU A 181 23.59 9.38 -6.88
CA LEU A 181 23.57 8.67 -5.61
C LEU A 181 24.40 9.42 -4.57
N PHE A 182 23.88 9.49 -3.35
CA PHE A 182 24.63 9.90 -2.16
C PHE A 182 24.76 8.68 -1.26
N ILE A 183 25.97 8.12 -1.20
CA ILE A 183 26.29 7.05 -0.25
C ILE A 183 26.63 7.70 1.09
N LEU A 184 25.74 7.52 2.05
CA LEU A 184 25.87 8.00 3.42
C LEU A 184 26.59 6.95 4.25
N ARG A 185 27.50 7.38 5.13
CA ARG A 185 28.16 6.54 6.11
C ARG A 185 28.14 7.23 7.46
N THR A 186 27.94 6.44 8.50
CA THR A 186 27.95 6.92 9.89
C THR A 186 29.20 6.41 10.59
N GLU A 187 29.75 7.21 11.50
CA GLU A 187 30.92 6.82 12.30
C GLU A 187 30.59 5.67 13.25
N GLU A 188 29.36 5.65 13.74
CA GLU A 188 28.79 4.59 14.56
C GLU A 188 27.60 3.96 13.82
N GLU A 189 27.39 2.67 14.01
CA GLU A 189 26.27 1.94 13.42
C GLU A 189 25.41 1.41 14.55
N GLY A 190 24.23 2.00 14.67
CA GLY A 190 23.38 1.72 15.80
C GLY A 190 22.23 2.71 15.92
N PRO A 191 21.68 2.80 17.13
CA PRO A 191 20.50 3.59 17.47
C PRO A 191 20.48 5.02 16.95
N ASP A 192 21.47 5.79 17.37
CA ASP A 192 21.57 7.21 17.12
C ASP A 192 21.83 7.46 15.62
N ALA A 193 22.54 6.53 14.96
CA ALA A 193 22.82 6.60 13.53
C ALA A 193 21.56 6.39 12.69
N LEU A 194 20.72 5.43 13.09
CA LEU A 194 19.42 5.25 12.46
C LEU A 194 18.55 6.50 12.66
N GLU A 195 18.57 7.07 13.88
CA GLU A 195 17.81 8.26 14.23
C GLU A 195 18.12 9.45 13.34
N GLU A 196 19.40 9.72 13.17
CA GLU A 196 19.90 10.76 12.28
C GLU A 196 19.52 10.50 10.80
N MET A 197 19.55 9.25 10.33
CA MET A 197 19.15 8.90 8.95
C MET A 197 17.67 9.07 8.68
N ALA A 198 16.86 8.73 9.67
CA ALA A 198 15.43 8.97 9.68
C ALA A 198 15.08 10.46 9.68
N GLU A 199 15.77 11.26 10.50
CA GLU A 199 15.64 12.70 10.48
C GLU A 199 16.02 13.28 9.12
N LEU A 200 17.11 12.78 8.51
CA LEU A 200 17.52 13.17 7.17
C LEU A 200 16.42 12.84 6.15
N PHE A 201 15.83 11.63 6.21
CA PHE A 201 14.68 11.24 5.39
C PHE A 201 13.48 12.20 5.55
N ILE A 202 13.14 12.56 6.79
CA ILE A 202 12.06 13.53 7.05
C ILE A 202 12.40 14.88 6.41
N ARG A 203 13.62 15.37 6.64
CA ARG A 203 14.07 16.68 6.17
C ARG A 203 14.06 16.76 4.64
N THR A 204 14.42 15.70 3.93
CA THR A 204 14.35 15.67 2.47
C THR A 204 12.92 15.53 1.94
N ASN A 205 12.01 14.91 2.70
CA ASN A 205 10.61 14.71 2.32
C ASN A 205 9.64 15.76 2.89
N ARG A 206 10.14 16.92 3.35
CA ARG A 206 9.42 17.97 4.13
C ARG A 206 8.24 18.68 3.45
N ALA A 207 7.71 18.18 2.33
CA ALA A 207 6.40 18.58 1.81
C ALA A 207 5.20 17.83 2.45
N GLY A 208 5.41 16.85 3.35
CA GLY A 208 4.29 16.19 4.04
C GLY A 208 4.70 15.50 5.35
N GLN A 209 4.27 16.04 6.49
CA GLN A 209 4.55 15.50 7.82
C GLN A 209 4.10 14.04 8.03
N ARG A 210 4.92 13.26 8.76
CA ARG A 210 4.62 12.77 10.13
C ARG A 210 5.91 12.32 10.82
N ILE A 211 6.28 13.08 11.87
CA ILE A 211 7.52 12.96 12.65
C ILE A 211 7.48 11.75 13.61
N SER A 212 6.30 11.40 14.15
CA SER A 212 6.20 10.42 15.25
C SER A 212 6.44 8.95 14.86
N ASN A 213 6.20 8.56 13.60
CA ASN A 213 6.37 7.15 13.19
C ASN A 213 7.83 6.76 13.11
N VAL A 214 8.61 7.68 12.56
CA VAL A 214 10.03 7.54 12.35
C VAL A 214 10.72 7.48 13.71
N GLU A 215 10.57 8.50 14.56
CA GLU A 215 11.01 8.54 15.97
C GLU A 215 10.68 7.26 16.76
N LEU A 216 9.46 6.77 16.60
CA LEU A 216 9.04 5.53 17.25
C LEU A 216 9.81 4.31 16.70
N MET A 217 9.88 4.14 15.38
CA MET A 217 10.67 3.08 14.72
C MET A 217 12.15 3.15 15.06
N LEU A 218 12.68 4.37 15.18
CA LEU A 218 13.99 4.65 15.71
C LEU A 218 14.13 4.06 17.08
N SER A 219 13.23 4.35 18.03
CA SER A 219 13.26 3.71 19.36
C SER A 219 13.32 2.17 19.33
N TYR A 220 12.68 1.50 18.36
CA TYR A 220 12.73 0.03 18.26
C TYR A 220 14.06 -0.48 17.76
N ALA A 221 14.55 0.11 16.68
CA ALA A 221 15.78 -0.27 16.04
C ALA A 221 17.01 0.24 16.82
N ALA A 222 16.82 1.30 17.60
CA ALA A 222 17.72 1.90 18.55
C ALA A 222 18.02 1.10 19.82
N GLY A 223 17.56 -0.16 19.92
CA GLY A 223 17.88 -0.98 21.09
C GLY A 223 17.50 -0.35 22.43
N VAL A 224 16.64 0.68 22.42
CA VAL A 224 16.01 1.23 23.62
C VAL A 224 15.08 0.18 24.21
N LEU A 225 14.57 -0.72 23.39
CA LEU A 225 13.99 -1.97 23.82
C LEU A 225 15.13 -2.98 23.98
N ASP A 226 15.15 -3.71 25.09
CA ASP A 226 16.13 -4.78 25.23
C ASP A 226 16.00 -5.81 24.07
N PRO A 227 17.03 -6.62 23.80
CA PRO A 227 17.02 -7.56 22.68
C PRO A 227 15.82 -8.52 22.67
N GLU A 228 15.23 -8.83 23.83
CA GLU A 228 14.07 -9.71 23.94
C GLU A 228 12.83 -9.04 23.36
N LEU A 229 12.57 -7.78 23.72
CA LEU A 229 11.41 -7.04 23.24
C LEU A 229 11.49 -6.75 21.73
N SER A 230 12.66 -6.37 21.22
CA SER A 230 12.86 -6.20 19.76
C SER A 230 12.60 -7.50 19.00
N LYS A 231 13.02 -8.64 19.55
CA LYS A 231 12.73 -9.97 18.98
C LYS A 231 11.23 -10.25 18.94
N ILE A 232 10.50 -10.01 20.03
CA ILE A 232 9.04 -10.22 20.10
C ILE A 232 8.32 -9.38 19.05
N MET A 233 8.64 -8.09 18.96
CA MET A 233 8.01 -7.20 17.99
C MET A 233 8.29 -7.63 16.56
N ARG A 234 9.51 -8.10 16.27
CA ARG A 234 9.88 -8.60 14.94
C ARG A 234 9.16 -9.89 14.59
N GLU A 235 9.09 -10.84 15.52
CA GLU A 235 8.34 -12.09 15.33
C GLU A 235 6.86 -11.82 15.05
N TRP A 236 6.25 -10.88 15.77
CA TRP A 236 4.85 -10.51 15.55
C TRP A 236 4.65 -9.72 14.27
N TYR A 237 5.56 -8.81 13.92
CA TYR A 237 5.53 -8.14 12.62
C TYR A 237 5.58 -9.17 11.49
N ASP A 238 6.61 -10.01 11.45
CA ASP A 238 6.78 -11.08 10.44
C ASP A 238 5.55 -12.01 10.38
N LYS A 239 4.93 -12.30 11.54
CA LYS A 239 3.71 -13.13 11.61
C LYS A 239 2.49 -12.42 11.02
N LEU A 240 2.24 -11.18 11.40
CA LEU A 240 1.06 -10.41 10.96
C LEU A 240 1.18 -10.00 9.49
N GLN A 241 2.40 -9.75 9.02
CA GLN A 241 2.69 -9.47 7.61
C GLN A 241 2.26 -10.61 6.67
N LYS A 242 2.24 -11.87 7.14
CA LYS A 242 1.78 -13.02 6.35
C LYS A 242 0.27 -13.00 6.08
N ILE A 243 -0.51 -12.35 6.94
CA ILE A 243 -1.98 -12.27 6.82
C ILE A 243 -2.48 -10.89 6.36
N CYS A 244 -1.66 -9.85 6.50
CA CYS A 244 -1.91 -8.52 5.99
C CYS A 244 -0.60 -7.99 5.36
N PRO A 245 -0.39 -8.23 4.05
CA PRO A 245 0.86 -7.86 3.40
C PRO A 245 1.17 -6.36 3.34
N SER A 246 0.16 -5.52 3.51
CA SER A 246 0.34 -4.07 3.58
C SER A 246 0.54 -3.55 5.01
N LEU A 247 0.61 -4.41 6.03
CA LEU A 247 0.61 -4.00 7.44
C LEU A 247 1.81 -3.10 7.77
N GLU A 248 1.51 -1.88 8.18
CA GLU A 248 2.48 -0.98 8.77
C GLU A 248 2.81 -1.43 10.20
N ILE A 249 4.01 -1.13 10.71
CA ILE A 249 4.38 -1.45 12.10
C ILE A 249 3.54 -0.63 13.13
N GLN A 250 2.99 0.50 12.71
CA GLN A 250 2.35 1.48 13.61
C GLN A 250 1.16 0.89 14.40
N PRO A 251 0.17 0.19 13.79
CA PRO A 251 -0.89 -0.47 14.53
C PRO A 251 -0.37 -1.48 15.55
N ILE A 252 0.69 -2.24 15.23
CA ILE A 252 1.29 -3.22 16.15
C ILE A 252 1.85 -2.53 17.37
N ILE A 253 2.54 -1.40 17.18
CA ILE A 253 3.12 -0.64 18.27
C ILE A 253 2.03 0.03 19.11
N ARG A 254 1.13 0.78 18.47
CA ARG A 254 0.08 1.52 19.18
C ARG A 254 -0.84 0.58 19.96
N TYR A 255 -1.09 -0.62 19.42
CA TYR A 255 -1.82 -1.66 20.12
C TYR A 255 -0.98 -2.34 21.20
N GLY A 256 0.21 -2.87 20.87
CA GLY A 256 1.04 -3.63 21.81
C GLY A 256 1.47 -2.80 23.03
N PHE A 257 1.90 -1.57 22.82
CA PHE A 257 2.33 -0.70 23.92
C PHE A 257 1.16 0.06 24.54
N GLY A 258 0.22 0.53 23.72
CA GLY A 258 -0.91 1.30 24.23
C GLY A 258 -1.94 0.45 24.95
N VAL A 259 -2.42 -0.60 24.30
CA VAL A 259 -3.41 -1.52 24.87
C VAL A 259 -2.73 -2.60 25.70
N GLY A 260 -1.68 -3.24 25.16
CA GLY A 260 -0.95 -4.31 25.86
C GLY A 260 -0.31 -3.83 27.16
N LEU A 261 0.51 -2.79 27.10
CA LEU A 261 1.26 -2.29 28.26
C LEU A 261 0.63 -1.08 28.96
N GLY A 262 -0.47 -0.54 28.45
CA GLY A 262 -1.19 0.58 29.08
C GLY A 262 -0.49 1.94 28.93
N LEU A 263 0.44 2.09 27.97
CA LEU A 263 1.08 3.38 27.71
C LEU A 263 0.10 4.34 27.04
N LYS A 264 0.18 5.62 27.37
CA LYS A 264 -0.63 6.62 26.66
C LYS A 264 -0.11 6.78 25.24
N GLN A 265 -1.01 6.97 24.28
CA GLN A 265 -0.66 7.19 22.88
C GLN A 265 0.28 8.40 22.68
N ARG A 266 0.19 9.41 23.55
CA ARG A 266 1.09 10.58 23.55
C ARG A 266 2.48 10.27 24.11
N GLU A 267 2.62 9.24 24.94
CA GLU A 267 3.94 8.74 25.38
C GLU A 267 4.61 7.97 24.24
N ILE A 268 3.83 7.24 23.44
CA ILE A 268 4.30 6.49 22.27
C ILE A 268 4.75 7.44 21.14
N ASP A 269 4.17 8.64 21.03
CA ASP A 269 4.56 9.58 19.98
C ASP A 269 5.95 10.19 20.12
N GLN A 270 6.55 10.14 21.32
CA GLN A 270 7.83 10.80 21.62
C GLN A 270 8.85 9.77 22.15
N VAL A 271 10.00 9.68 21.50
CA VAL A 271 11.03 8.67 21.78
C VAL A 271 11.44 8.63 23.24
N GLU A 272 11.76 9.79 23.83
CA GLU A 272 12.28 9.86 25.19
C GLU A 272 11.22 9.50 26.22
N ARG A 273 9.96 9.89 25.96
CA ARG A 273 8.83 9.51 26.83
C ARG A 273 8.52 8.04 26.70
N PHE A 274 8.53 7.51 25.49
CA PHE A 274 8.36 6.09 25.23
C PHE A 274 9.44 5.27 25.91
N LYS A 275 10.71 5.64 25.72
CA LYS A 275 11.88 5.07 26.41
C LYS A 275 11.70 5.06 27.91
N ALA A 276 11.40 6.21 28.50
CA ALA A 276 11.21 6.34 29.94
C ALA A 276 10.02 5.49 30.44
N ALA A 277 8.93 5.39 29.68
CA ALA A 277 7.77 4.57 30.04
C ALA A 277 8.10 3.06 29.99
N VAL A 278 8.82 2.62 28.95
CA VAL A 278 9.28 1.24 28.83
C VAL A 278 10.30 0.91 29.91
N ASP A 279 11.28 1.77 30.17
CA ASP A 279 12.33 1.56 31.17
C ASP A 279 11.75 1.40 32.58
N LYS A 280 10.64 2.08 32.91
CA LYS A 280 9.91 1.87 34.16
C LYS A 280 9.33 0.45 34.30
N LEU A 281 8.94 -0.16 33.18
CA LEU A 281 8.39 -1.51 33.14
C LEU A 281 9.48 -2.59 33.04
N LYS A 282 10.68 -2.24 32.56
CA LYS A 282 11.81 -3.16 32.49
C LYS A 282 12.20 -3.68 33.87
N GLY A 283 12.56 -4.95 33.92
CA GLY A 283 12.93 -5.63 35.17
C GLY A 283 11.74 -6.01 36.06
N GLN A 284 10.53 -5.48 35.80
CA GLN A 284 9.33 -5.94 36.50
C GLN A 284 8.95 -7.35 36.03
N LYS A 285 8.67 -8.22 37.00
CA LYS A 285 8.26 -9.60 36.76
C LYS A 285 6.85 -9.83 37.26
N ASN A 286 6.08 -10.64 36.53
CA ASN A 286 4.80 -11.12 37.02
C ASN A 286 4.99 -12.15 38.15
N ILE A 287 3.87 -12.62 38.71
CA ILE A 287 3.87 -13.62 39.80
C ILE A 287 4.59 -14.94 39.46
N PHE A 288 4.82 -15.22 38.16
CA PHE A 288 5.53 -16.40 37.66
C PHE A 288 7.00 -16.12 37.33
N GLY A 289 7.51 -14.93 37.68
CA GLY A 289 8.91 -14.55 37.43
C GLY A 289 9.23 -14.19 35.97
N LYS A 290 8.22 -14.12 35.09
CA LYS A 290 8.39 -13.69 33.69
C LYS A 290 8.33 -12.18 33.56
N SER A 291 9.08 -11.61 32.61
CA SER A 291 8.99 -10.19 32.26
C SER A 291 7.53 -9.79 32.01
N ILE A 292 7.07 -8.73 32.68
CA ILE A 292 5.71 -8.19 32.49
C ILE A 292 5.52 -7.74 31.04
N ILE A 293 6.54 -7.10 30.47
CA ILE A 293 6.54 -6.64 29.08
C ILE A 293 6.30 -7.81 28.13
N THR A 294 7.16 -8.84 28.22
CA THR A 294 7.09 -10.03 27.36
C THR A 294 5.75 -10.72 27.49
N SER A 295 5.31 -10.96 28.73
CA SER A 295 4.06 -11.67 29.00
C SER A 295 2.85 -10.91 28.45
N SER A 296 2.79 -9.60 28.66
CA SER A 296 1.67 -8.77 28.22
C SER A 296 1.59 -8.66 26.70
N LEU A 297 2.73 -8.52 26.01
CA LEU A 297 2.76 -8.48 24.56
C LEU A 297 2.37 -9.83 23.95
N GLN A 298 2.87 -10.94 24.50
CA GLN A 298 2.48 -12.29 24.06
C GLN A 298 0.98 -12.57 24.27
N GLU A 299 0.38 -12.01 25.32
CA GLU A 299 -1.06 -12.16 25.59
C GLU A 299 -1.93 -11.26 24.70
N SER A 300 -1.49 -10.02 24.48
CA SER A 300 -2.27 -8.97 23.81
C SER A 300 -2.19 -9.05 22.28
N LEU A 301 -1.00 -9.20 21.69
CA LEU A 301 -0.79 -9.17 20.24
C LEU A 301 -1.61 -10.20 19.43
N PRO A 302 -1.93 -11.41 19.93
CA PRO A 302 -2.82 -12.30 19.19
C PRO A 302 -4.24 -11.74 19.01
N TYR A 303 -4.69 -10.70 19.73
CA TYR A 303 -5.99 -10.08 19.47
C TYR A 303 -5.92 -9.07 18.32
N LEU A 304 -4.76 -8.49 18.04
CA LEU A 304 -4.54 -7.73 16.80
C LEU A 304 -4.55 -8.68 15.59
N GLU A 305 -3.94 -9.86 15.73
CA GLU A 305 -4.06 -10.94 14.73
C GLU A 305 -5.53 -11.31 14.51
N SER A 306 -6.29 -11.52 15.59
CA SER A 306 -7.74 -11.80 15.52
C SER A 306 -8.51 -10.67 14.84
N ALA A 307 -8.21 -9.39 15.15
CA ALA A 307 -8.87 -8.26 14.49
C ALA A 307 -8.64 -8.28 12.98
N ILE A 308 -7.40 -8.49 12.52
CA ILE A 308 -7.08 -8.59 11.09
C ILE A 308 -7.85 -9.74 10.44
N LYS A 309 -7.79 -10.94 11.04
CA LYS A 309 -8.48 -12.13 10.51
C LYS A 309 -9.99 -11.94 10.45
N ILE A 310 -10.60 -11.42 11.52
CA ILE A 310 -12.04 -11.19 11.61
C ILE A 310 -12.49 -10.16 10.59
N ILE A 311 -11.77 -9.06 10.40
CA ILE A 311 -12.11 -8.07 9.36
C ILE A 311 -11.99 -8.68 7.96
N ASN A 312 -10.93 -9.44 7.71
CA ASN A 312 -10.76 -10.15 6.44
C ASN A 312 -11.82 -11.24 6.23
N GLU A 313 -12.42 -11.79 7.29
CA GLU A 313 -13.52 -12.75 7.19
C GLU A 313 -14.89 -12.08 7.01
N ILE A 314 -15.14 -10.96 7.69
CA ILE A 314 -16.40 -10.20 7.60
C ILE A 314 -16.57 -9.56 6.22
N ILE A 315 -15.48 -9.03 5.65
CA ILE A 315 -15.51 -8.28 4.39
C ILE A 315 -15.00 -9.13 3.24
N GLY A 316 -13.76 -9.61 3.34
CA GLY A 316 -13.05 -10.33 2.28
C GLY A 316 -11.56 -10.36 2.58
N CYS A 317 -10.84 -11.36 2.07
CA CYS A 317 -9.51 -11.71 2.56
C CYS A 317 -8.45 -10.59 2.38
N SER A 318 -8.72 -9.61 1.54
CA SER A 318 -7.87 -8.46 1.26
C SER A 318 -8.35 -7.15 1.92
N ALA A 319 -9.40 -7.19 2.75
CA ALA A 319 -10.01 -5.99 3.31
C ALA A 319 -9.02 -5.08 4.03
N THR A 320 -8.17 -5.67 4.87
CA THR A 320 -7.13 -4.94 5.60
C THR A 320 -6.05 -4.31 4.73
N ASP A 321 -5.87 -4.77 3.49
CA ASP A 321 -4.99 -4.14 2.49
C ASP A 321 -5.57 -2.85 1.89
N PHE A 322 -6.90 -2.73 1.88
CA PHE A 322 -7.58 -1.56 1.34
C PHE A 322 -7.87 -0.48 2.40
N ILE A 323 -7.73 -0.78 3.70
CA ILE A 323 -8.03 0.18 4.78
C ILE A 323 -7.14 1.44 4.65
N PRO A 324 -7.73 2.64 4.52
CA PRO A 324 -6.98 3.90 4.46
C PRO A 324 -6.07 4.16 5.67
N SER A 325 -6.54 3.86 6.88
CA SER A 325 -5.76 3.95 8.12
C SER A 325 -5.89 2.68 8.95
N GLN A 326 -4.84 1.84 8.94
CA GLN A 326 -4.81 0.59 9.70
C GLN A 326 -4.87 0.79 11.23
N LEU A 327 -4.78 2.03 11.72
CA LEU A 327 -4.99 2.36 13.13
C LEU A 327 -6.41 2.06 13.62
N SER A 328 -7.40 2.00 12.73
CA SER A 328 -8.74 1.56 13.10
C SER A 328 -8.79 0.10 13.56
N LEU A 329 -7.76 -0.70 13.29
CA LEU A 329 -7.64 -2.06 13.83
C LEU A 329 -7.35 -2.07 15.34
N VAL A 330 -6.77 -1.00 15.88
CA VAL A 330 -6.35 -0.92 17.29
C VAL A 330 -7.55 -0.93 18.25
N PRO A 331 -8.59 -0.09 18.08
CA PRO A 331 -9.80 -0.16 18.90
C PRO A 331 -10.55 -1.49 18.75
N ILE A 332 -10.62 -2.04 17.54
CA ILE A 332 -11.26 -3.35 17.30
C ILE A 332 -10.52 -4.43 18.09
N ALA A 333 -9.19 -4.48 17.99
CA ALA A 333 -8.37 -5.42 18.74
C ALA A 333 -8.51 -5.24 20.26
N ALA A 334 -8.62 -3.99 20.74
CA ALA A 334 -8.88 -3.70 22.15
C ALA A 334 -10.23 -4.29 22.59
N PHE A 335 -11.29 -4.10 21.80
CA PHE A 335 -12.61 -4.66 22.09
C PHE A 335 -12.56 -6.20 22.14
N LEU A 336 -11.94 -6.84 21.13
CA LEU A 336 -11.80 -8.29 21.10
C LEU A 336 -11.04 -8.80 22.32
N ARG A 337 -10.00 -8.07 22.78
CA ARG A 337 -9.27 -8.40 24.00
C ARG A 337 -10.16 -8.33 25.25
N THR A 338 -10.96 -7.27 25.42
CA THR A 338 -11.85 -7.14 26.57
C THR A 338 -12.88 -8.27 26.66
N LYS A 339 -13.29 -8.81 25.51
CA LYS A 339 -14.22 -9.93 25.38
C LYS A 339 -13.56 -11.31 25.28
N ALA A 340 -12.23 -11.36 25.26
CA ALA A 340 -11.43 -12.55 24.98
C ALA A 340 -11.78 -13.29 23.66
N ILE A 341 -12.26 -12.56 22.65
CA ILE A 341 -12.68 -13.12 21.36
C ILE A 341 -11.47 -13.36 20.46
N ARG A 342 -11.35 -14.59 19.92
CA ARG A 342 -10.23 -14.97 19.03
C ARG A 342 -10.67 -15.27 17.59
N SER A 343 -11.95 -15.58 17.38
CA SER A 343 -12.54 -15.99 16.11
C SER A 343 -13.81 -15.20 15.78
N SER A 344 -14.12 -15.05 14.49
CA SER A 344 -15.35 -14.38 14.06
C SER A 344 -16.60 -15.14 14.52
N SER A 345 -16.52 -16.46 14.70
CA SER A 345 -17.64 -17.30 15.14
C SER A 345 -18.13 -16.96 16.55
N GLU A 346 -17.30 -16.30 17.35
CA GLU A 346 -17.63 -15.88 18.71
C GLU A 346 -18.34 -14.51 18.75
N LEU A 347 -18.32 -13.75 17.64
CA LEU A 347 -19.04 -12.48 17.50
C LEU A 347 -20.50 -12.72 17.10
N LYS A 348 -21.41 -12.02 17.77
CA LYS A 348 -22.82 -11.95 17.36
C LYS A 348 -22.93 -11.24 16.01
N LYS A 349 -23.96 -11.56 15.24
CA LYS A 349 -24.23 -10.92 13.95
C LYS A 349 -24.26 -9.39 14.06
N ASN A 350 -24.95 -8.84 15.06
CA ASN A 350 -25.02 -7.39 15.28
C ASN A 350 -23.65 -6.76 15.57
N GLU A 351 -22.77 -7.44 16.29
CA GLU A 351 -21.41 -6.94 16.58
C GLU A 351 -20.56 -6.89 15.29
N LYS A 352 -20.69 -7.90 14.42
CA LYS A 352 -20.01 -7.88 13.11
C LYS A 352 -20.48 -6.69 12.26
N GLU A 353 -21.79 -6.44 12.23
CA GLU A 353 -22.38 -5.31 11.51
C GLU A 353 -21.94 -3.95 12.09
N GLU A 354 -21.90 -3.83 13.42
CA GLU A 354 -21.47 -2.62 14.12
C GLU A 354 -19.97 -2.33 13.92
N ILE A 355 -19.11 -3.34 14.04
CA ILE A 355 -17.68 -3.24 13.73
C ILE A 355 -17.49 -2.79 12.28
N LEU A 356 -18.21 -3.41 11.34
CA LEU A 356 -18.13 -3.09 9.92
C LEU A 356 -18.57 -1.64 9.65
N CYS A 357 -19.72 -1.22 10.17
CA CYS A 357 -20.25 0.13 10.03
C CYS A 357 -19.26 1.18 10.58
N TRP A 358 -18.72 0.94 11.78
CA TRP A 358 -17.78 1.84 12.41
C TRP A 358 -16.45 1.91 11.64
N LEU A 359 -15.94 0.76 11.19
CA LEU A 359 -14.69 0.68 10.43
C LEU A 359 -14.79 1.47 9.12
N ILE A 360 -15.91 1.35 8.41
CA ILE A 360 -16.18 2.10 7.17
C ILE A 360 -16.26 3.60 7.46
N LEU A 361 -17.07 4.04 8.42
CA LEU A 361 -17.20 5.47 8.72
C LEU A 361 -15.87 6.10 9.15
N THR A 362 -15.15 5.44 10.04
CA THR A 362 -13.85 5.87 10.56
C THR A 362 -12.85 6.11 9.43
N ASN A 363 -12.81 5.21 8.45
CA ASN A 363 -11.88 5.28 7.34
C ASN A 363 -12.37 6.17 6.19
N PHE A 364 -13.66 6.12 5.88
CA PHE A 364 -14.27 6.92 4.82
C PHE A 364 -14.09 8.42 5.10
N HIS A 365 -14.33 8.80 6.37
CA HIS A 365 -14.15 10.18 6.82
C HIS A 365 -12.73 10.48 7.30
N GLY A 366 -11.79 9.54 7.23
CA GLY A 366 -10.40 9.74 7.65
C GLY A 366 -10.29 10.24 9.10
N TYR A 367 -11.05 9.67 10.03
CA TYR A 367 -11.12 10.12 11.43
C TYR A 367 -9.73 10.19 12.09
N TYR A 368 -8.87 9.19 11.86
CA TYR A 368 -7.47 9.15 12.36
C TYR A 368 -6.44 9.90 11.49
N SER A 369 -6.86 10.65 10.46
CA SER A 369 -5.95 11.43 9.61
C SER A 369 -5.29 12.61 10.34
N THR A 370 -5.94 13.13 11.38
CA THR A 370 -5.49 14.30 12.17
C THR A 370 -5.65 14.04 13.66
N SER A 371 -4.75 14.63 14.48
CA SER A 371 -4.75 14.47 15.95
C SER A 371 -4.86 13.02 16.40
N THR A 372 -4.20 12.12 15.66
CA THR A 372 -4.35 10.67 15.72
C THR A 372 -4.27 10.12 17.13
N SER A 373 -3.25 10.51 17.90
CA SER A 373 -2.98 9.93 19.21
C SER A 373 -4.00 10.32 20.26
N THR A 374 -4.57 11.52 20.18
CA THR A 374 -5.63 11.93 21.11
C THR A 374 -6.92 11.16 20.82
N LYS A 375 -7.34 11.11 19.55
CA LYS A 375 -8.54 10.37 19.14
C LYS A 375 -8.43 8.88 19.46
N LEU A 376 -7.27 8.28 19.15
CA LEU A 376 -7.04 6.87 19.40
C LEU A 376 -6.98 6.56 20.91
N GLN A 377 -6.39 7.44 21.73
CA GLN A 377 -6.41 7.29 23.18
C GLN A 377 -7.86 7.28 23.71
N GLU A 378 -8.68 8.26 23.30
CA GLU A 378 -10.08 8.37 23.72
C GLU A 378 -10.88 7.11 23.36
N ASP A 379 -10.69 6.54 22.16
CA ASP A 379 -11.38 5.32 21.75
C ASP A 379 -10.88 4.07 22.50
N ILE A 380 -9.56 3.97 22.76
CA ILE A 380 -8.99 2.87 23.55
C ILE A 380 -9.52 2.91 24.99
N GLU A 381 -9.52 4.08 25.62
CA GLU A 381 -10.04 4.27 26.99
C GLU A 381 -11.52 3.93 27.06
N LEU A 382 -12.34 4.43 26.13
CA LEU A 382 -13.76 4.11 26.03
C LEU A 382 -14.02 2.59 26.00
N ILE A 383 -13.23 1.86 25.21
CA ILE A 383 -13.38 0.41 25.05
C ILE A 383 -12.84 -0.35 26.26
N SER A 384 -11.71 0.08 26.81
CA SER A 384 -10.94 -0.71 27.79
C SER A 384 -11.35 -0.44 29.24
N GLU A 385 -11.84 0.76 29.55
CA GLU A 385 -12.19 1.16 30.93
C GLU A 385 -13.66 0.88 31.26
N THR A 386 -14.49 0.58 30.26
CA THR A 386 -15.91 0.27 30.43
C THR A 386 -16.19 -1.17 30.03
N THR A 387 -17.01 -1.87 30.82
CA THR A 387 -17.51 -3.20 30.41
C THR A 387 -18.68 -3.03 29.46
N TRP A 388 -18.50 -3.48 28.22
CA TRP A 388 -19.53 -3.44 27.19
C TRP A 388 -20.16 -4.81 27.00
N ASP A 389 -21.46 -4.89 26.73
CA ASP A 389 -22.12 -6.15 26.37
C ASP A 389 -21.94 -6.52 24.90
N SER A 390 -21.81 -5.52 24.04
CA SER A 390 -21.59 -5.59 22.59
C SER A 390 -20.52 -4.58 22.15
N PHE A 391 -20.22 -4.50 20.85
CA PHE A 391 -19.33 -3.46 20.34
C PHE A 391 -19.90 -2.06 20.64
N PRO A 392 -19.13 -1.11 21.21
CA PRO A 392 -19.61 0.21 21.63
C PRO A 392 -19.78 1.18 20.45
N PHE A 393 -20.60 0.79 19.48
CA PHE A 393 -20.79 1.50 18.22
C PHE A 393 -21.23 2.95 18.42
N ASN A 394 -22.26 3.17 19.25
CA ASN A 394 -22.87 4.49 19.41
C ASN A 394 -21.93 5.48 20.11
N GLU A 395 -21.15 5.01 21.08
CA GLU A 395 -20.21 5.83 21.82
C GLU A 395 -18.99 6.19 20.97
N LEU A 396 -18.46 5.24 20.21
CA LEU A 396 -17.41 5.53 19.23
C LEU A 396 -17.92 6.49 18.14
N LEU A 397 -19.18 6.38 17.73
CA LEU A 397 -19.79 7.30 16.78
C LEU A 397 -19.92 8.73 17.36
N ARG A 398 -20.22 8.85 18.67
CA ARG A 398 -20.20 10.15 19.37
C ARG A 398 -18.80 10.76 19.38
N ASN A 399 -17.73 9.96 19.56
CA ASN A 399 -16.36 10.46 19.46
C ASN A 399 -16.07 11.02 18.06
N ILE A 400 -16.51 10.32 17.00
CA ILE A 400 -16.41 10.80 15.62
C ILE A 400 -17.14 12.14 15.46
N GLU A 401 -18.41 12.22 15.86
CA GLU A 401 -19.24 13.43 15.71
C GLU A 401 -18.64 14.65 16.42
N GLN A 402 -18.10 14.45 17.62
CA GLN A 402 -17.49 15.53 18.41
C GLN A 402 -16.26 16.13 17.74
N LYS A 403 -15.43 15.32 17.08
CA LYS A 403 -14.20 15.79 16.42
C LYS A 403 -14.40 16.13 14.95
N LYS A 404 -15.41 15.54 14.29
CA LYS A 404 -15.72 15.74 12.88
C LYS A 404 -17.24 15.68 12.66
N LYS A 405 -17.90 16.83 12.77
CA LYS A 405 -19.36 16.94 12.61
C LYS A 405 -19.85 16.39 11.27
N GLY A 406 -20.93 15.61 11.31
CA GLY A 406 -21.53 15.01 10.12
C GLY A 406 -20.77 13.82 9.53
N ALA A 407 -19.69 13.37 10.15
CA ALA A 407 -18.90 12.20 9.73
C ALA A 407 -19.47 10.86 10.25
N THR A 408 -20.74 10.85 10.64
CA THR A 408 -21.44 9.72 11.25
C THR A 408 -22.35 8.96 10.27
N LYS A 409 -22.39 9.41 9.00
CA LYS A 409 -23.11 8.78 7.89
C LYS A 409 -22.38 9.01 6.57
N ILE A 410 -22.77 8.28 5.53
CA ILE A 410 -22.36 8.45 4.14
C ILE A 410 -23.59 8.82 3.33
N GLU A 411 -23.65 10.05 2.84
CA GLU A 411 -24.77 10.52 2.04
C GLU A 411 -24.48 10.33 0.54
N ARG A 412 -25.53 10.34 -0.29
CA ARG A 412 -25.39 10.26 -1.75
C ARG A 412 -24.37 11.27 -2.30
N ARG A 413 -24.43 12.52 -1.81
CA ARG A 413 -23.50 13.60 -2.19
C ARG A 413 -22.03 13.31 -1.88
N ASP A 414 -21.75 12.45 -0.89
CA ASP A 414 -20.39 12.06 -0.57
C ASP A 414 -19.85 11.06 -1.59
N LEU A 415 -20.70 10.18 -2.11
CA LEU A 415 -20.34 9.25 -3.19
C LEU A 415 -20.25 9.97 -4.56
N GLU A 416 -21.07 10.99 -4.79
CA GLU A 416 -21.00 11.83 -5.99
C GLU A 416 -19.65 12.55 -6.11
N LYS A 417 -19.07 13.02 -4.99
CA LYS A 417 -17.68 13.53 -4.98
C LYS A 417 -16.66 12.48 -5.42
N GLY A 418 -16.94 11.20 -5.19
CA GLY A 418 -16.10 10.10 -5.66
C GLY A 418 -16.05 9.97 -7.19
N ILE A 419 -17.00 10.56 -7.92
CA ILE A 419 -16.94 10.64 -9.39
C ILE A 419 -15.79 11.56 -9.82
N GLU A 420 -15.53 12.63 -9.08
CA GLU A 420 -14.53 13.66 -9.41
C GLU A 420 -13.14 13.39 -8.79
N GLU A 421 -12.99 12.29 -8.04
CA GLU A 421 -11.76 11.94 -7.34
C GLU A 421 -11.05 10.76 -8.01
N ASP A 422 -9.72 10.79 -8.11
CA ASP A 422 -8.98 9.62 -8.60
C ASP A 422 -8.89 8.56 -7.49
N ILE A 423 -9.77 7.54 -7.58
CA ILE A 423 -9.84 6.48 -6.56
C ILE A 423 -8.73 5.44 -6.68
N THR A 424 -7.91 5.51 -7.73
CA THR A 424 -6.72 4.65 -7.83
C THR A 424 -5.56 5.22 -7.01
N LYS A 425 -5.59 6.52 -6.70
CA LYS A 425 -4.57 7.26 -5.95
C LYS A 425 -4.89 7.35 -4.45
N ARG A 426 -3.95 7.93 -3.69
CA ARG A 426 -4.05 8.07 -2.23
C ARG A 426 -5.32 8.80 -1.75
N PRO A 427 -5.70 9.96 -2.32
CA PRO A 427 -6.86 10.71 -1.83
C PRO A 427 -8.16 9.92 -1.93
N GLY A 428 -8.29 9.06 -2.95
CA GLY A 428 -9.49 8.25 -3.15
C GLY A 428 -9.45 6.83 -2.55
N ARG A 429 -8.43 6.48 -1.74
CA ARG A 429 -8.41 5.23 -0.94
C ARG A 429 -9.70 4.98 -0.13
N PRO A 430 -10.34 5.99 0.51
CA PRO A 430 -11.65 5.84 1.15
C PRO A 430 -12.72 5.23 0.24
N TYR A 431 -12.82 5.71 -1.00
CA TYR A 431 -13.77 5.20 -1.99
C TYR A 431 -13.39 3.81 -2.48
N MET A 432 -12.11 3.54 -2.67
CA MET A 432 -11.63 2.20 -3.06
C MET A 432 -11.95 1.16 -1.97
N PHE A 433 -11.74 1.49 -0.70
CA PHE A 433 -12.09 0.60 0.41
C PHE A 433 -13.58 0.33 0.49
N LEU A 434 -14.40 1.37 0.32
CA LEU A 434 -15.85 1.23 0.27
C LEU A 434 -16.27 0.36 -0.92
N LEU A 435 -15.76 0.63 -2.11
CA LEU A 435 -16.06 -0.14 -3.33
C LEU A 435 -15.70 -1.61 -3.16
N TYR A 436 -14.48 -1.93 -2.69
CA TYR A 436 -14.06 -3.31 -2.39
C TYR A 436 -15.05 -3.98 -1.43
N THR A 437 -15.41 -3.29 -0.35
CA THR A 437 -16.33 -3.82 0.66
C THR A 437 -17.70 -4.14 0.06
N LEU A 438 -18.27 -3.23 -0.74
CA LEU A 438 -19.58 -3.42 -1.35
C LEU A 438 -19.57 -4.52 -2.41
N LEU A 439 -18.50 -4.64 -3.20
CA LEU A 439 -18.33 -5.75 -4.16
C LEU A 439 -18.33 -7.10 -3.44
N CYS A 440 -17.61 -7.21 -2.32
CA CYS A 440 -17.60 -8.43 -1.53
C CYS A 440 -18.98 -8.74 -0.91
N LEU A 441 -19.65 -7.74 -0.34
CA LEU A 441 -20.99 -7.90 0.23
C LEU A 441 -22.05 -8.28 -0.82
N ASN A 442 -21.82 -7.91 -2.08
CA ASN A 442 -22.69 -8.24 -3.22
C ASN A 442 -22.24 -9.52 -3.96
N ASP A 443 -21.32 -10.30 -3.38
CA ASP A 443 -20.81 -11.57 -3.92
C ASP A 443 -20.28 -11.48 -5.37
N ALA A 444 -19.68 -10.33 -5.70
CA ALA A 444 -19.09 -10.04 -7.01
C ALA A 444 -17.87 -10.94 -7.31
N THR A 445 -17.69 -11.29 -8.58
CA THR A 445 -16.54 -12.08 -9.04
C THR A 445 -15.55 -11.23 -9.84
N ASP A 446 -14.36 -11.76 -10.10
CA ASP A 446 -13.34 -11.11 -10.94
C ASP A 446 -13.62 -11.22 -12.45
N TRP A 447 -14.87 -11.52 -12.82
CA TRP A 447 -15.38 -11.83 -14.18
C TRP A 447 -14.79 -13.06 -14.86
N VAL A 448 -13.86 -13.77 -14.22
CA VAL A 448 -13.44 -15.12 -14.62
C VAL A 448 -13.98 -16.21 -13.67
N GLY A 449 -14.80 -15.80 -12.69
CA GLY A 449 -15.59 -16.67 -11.83
C GLY A 449 -15.09 -16.80 -10.39
N ALA A 450 -13.95 -16.20 -10.04
CA ALA A 450 -13.47 -16.20 -8.66
C ALA A 450 -14.09 -15.03 -7.87
N ARG A 451 -14.63 -15.31 -6.68
CA ARG A 451 -15.22 -14.26 -5.83
C ARG A 451 -14.15 -13.27 -5.36
N ILE A 452 -14.45 -11.97 -5.45
CA ILE A 452 -13.54 -10.90 -5.01
C ILE A 452 -13.19 -11.04 -3.51
N SER A 453 -14.13 -11.55 -2.71
CA SER A 453 -13.95 -11.76 -1.27
C SER A 453 -12.91 -12.80 -0.88
N VAL A 454 -12.50 -13.69 -1.80
CA VAL A 454 -11.48 -14.74 -1.52
C VAL A 454 -10.16 -14.50 -2.23
N LEU A 455 -10.07 -13.45 -3.05
CA LEU A 455 -8.87 -13.15 -3.83
C LEU A 455 -7.90 -12.24 -3.05
N PRO A 456 -6.59 -12.58 -3.03
CA PRO A 456 -5.57 -11.73 -2.46
C PRO A 456 -5.44 -10.42 -3.26
N SER A 457 -4.97 -9.37 -2.60
CA SER A 457 -4.94 -8.00 -3.15
C SER A 457 -4.13 -7.88 -4.44
N ASN A 458 -3.07 -8.69 -4.59
CA ASN A 458 -2.26 -8.74 -5.81
C ASN A 458 -2.97 -9.37 -7.03
N ARG A 459 -4.13 -10.02 -6.85
CA ARG A 459 -4.99 -10.56 -7.91
C ARG A 459 -6.19 -9.67 -8.23
N LEU A 460 -6.28 -8.50 -7.60
CA LEU A 460 -7.37 -7.54 -7.82
C LEU A 460 -6.84 -6.33 -8.57
N HIS A 461 -7.13 -6.26 -9.88
CA HIS A 461 -6.74 -5.12 -10.71
C HIS A 461 -7.83 -4.06 -10.74
N LYS A 462 -7.42 -2.78 -10.69
CA LYS A 462 -8.32 -1.63 -10.81
C LYS A 462 -8.64 -1.41 -12.29
N HIS A 463 -9.81 -1.82 -12.71
CA HIS A 463 -10.25 -1.73 -14.11
C HIS A 463 -11.10 -0.48 -14.34
N HIS A 464 -10.74 0.28 -15.37
CA HIS A 464 -11.55 1.36 -15.94
C HIS A 464 -12.61 0.77 -16.87
N ILE A 465 -13.88 0.80 -16.44
CA ILE A 465 -15.00 0.28 -17.25
C ILE A 465 -15.04 0.99 -18.61
N PHE A 466 -14.90 2.30 -18.63
CA PHE A 466 -14.58 3.08 -19.82
C PHE A 466 -13.07 3.29 -19.85
N PRO A 467 -12.34 2.60 -20.76
CA PRO A 467 -10.89 2.73 -20.80
C PRO A 467 -10.46 4.18 -21.04
N ARG A 468 -9.40 4.63 -20.36
CA ARG A 468 -8.87 6.00 -20.52
C ARG A 468 -8.57 6.33 -21.98
N GLU A 469 -8.01 5.39 -22.74
CA GLU A 469 -7.73 5.59 -24.18
C GLU A 469 -8.98 5.77 -25.03
N TYR A 470 -10.12 5.21 -24.61
CA TYR A 470 -11.41 5.37 -25.30
C TYR A 470 -12.03 6.74 -25.01
N LEU A 471 -11.99 7.16 -23.75
CA LEU A 471 -12.43 8.50 -23.33
C LEU A 471 -11.54 9.60 -23.92
N PHE A 472 -10.23 9.37 -23.98
CA PHE A 472 -9.24 10.36 -24.43
C PHE A 472 -8.27 9.76 -25.46
N PRO A 473 -8.66 9.67 -26.75
CA PRO A 473 -7.80 9.13 -27.81
C PRO A 473 -6.51 9.94 -28.00
N LYS A 474 -5.41 9.26 -28.35
CA LYS A 474 -4.07 9.86 -28.56
C LYS A 474 -4.14 11.03 -29.57
N GLY A 475 -3.55 12.17 -29.22
CA GLY A 475 -3.58 13.43 -29.99
C GLY A 475 -4.11 14.65 -29.20
N HIS A 476 -4.76 14.41 -28.06
CA HIS A 476 -5.28 15.45 -27.14
C HIS A 476 -4.52 15.50 -25.79
N SER A 477 -3.51 14.65 -25.59
CA SER A 477 -2.83 14.42 -24.30
C SER A 477 -2.05 15.62 -23.77
N SER A 478 -1.58 16.53 -24.62
CA SER A 478 -0.88 17.75 -24.18
C SER A 478 -1.81 18.83 -23.60
N LYS A 479 -3.13 18.59 -23.56
CA LYS A 479 -4.16 19.50 -23.01
C LYS A 479 -5.24 18.79 -22.18
N LEU A 480 -5.04 17.55 -21.74
CA LEU A 480 -6.02 16.93 -20.84
C LEU A 480 -5.98 17.65 -19.49
N ASN A 481 -7.11 18.24 -19.11
CA ASN A 481 -7.26 18.85 -17.79
C ASN A 481 -7.16 17.75 -16.72
N GLU A 482 -6.48 18.04 -15.60
CA GLU A 482 -6.34 17.14 -14.44
C GLU A 482 -7.70 16.58 -14.00
N ASP A 483 -8.76 17.39 -14.07
CA ASP A 483 -10.12 16.98 -13.71
C ASP A 483 -10.64 15.84 -14.60
N ALA A 484 -10.34 15.87 -15.90
CA ALA A 484 -10.77 14.82 -16.82
C ALA A 484 -10.09 13.47 -16.50
N ILE A 485 -8.83 13.51 -16.05
CA ILE A 485 -8.07 12.32 -15.64
C ILE A 485 -8.64 11.74 -14.34
N LYS A 486 -8.99 12.61 -13.38
CA LYS A 486 -9.64 12.21 -12.12
C LYS A 486 -10.99 11.55 -12.38
N ILE A 487 -11.86 12.19 -13.17
CA ILE A 487 -13.20 11.65 -13.46
C ILE A 487 -13.10 10.29 -14.15
N ALA A 488 -12.16 10.13 -15.09
CA ALA A 488 -11.90 8.85 -15.72
C ALA A 488 -11.59 7.75 -14.70
N SER A 489 -10.99 8.11 -13.57
CA SER A 489 -10.52 7.19 -12.52
C SER A 489 -11.38 7.26 -11.26
N GLY A 490 -12.59 7.82 -11.40
CA GLY A 490 -13.56 7.99 -10.34
C GLY A 490 -14.31 6.72 -9.97
N LEU A 491 -15.03 6.80 -8.83
CA LEU A 491 -15.88 5.74 -8.30
C LEU A 491 -16.88 5.20 -9.33
N GLY A 492 -17.41 6.09 -10.18
CA GLY A 492 -18.35 5.72 -11.24
C GLY A 492 -17.72 4.84 -12.33
N ASN A 493 -16.42 4.93 -12.57
CA ASN A 493 -15.75 4.23 -13.69
C ASN A 493 -14.81 3.10 -13.27
N ILE A 494 -14.42 3.01 -11.99
CA ILE A 494 -13.49 1.98 -11.51
C ILE A 494 -14.23 0.77 -10.95
N THR A 495 -13.72 -0.42 -11.25
CA THR A 495 -14.12 -1.69 -10.63
C THR A 495 -12.90 -2.60 -10.38
N LEU A 496 -13.10 -3.77 -9.75
CA LEU A 496 -12.02 -4.71 -9.45
C LEU A 496 -12.24 -6.03 -10.21
N ILE A 497 -11.29 -6.42 -11.04
CA ILE A 497 -11.36 -7.66 -11.84
C ILE A 497 -10.00 -8.35 -11.92
N ASN A 498 -9.97 -9.48 -12.62
CA ASN A 498 -8.75 -10.23 -12.88
C ASN A 498 -7.75 -9.44 -13.76
N PRO A 499 -6.44 -9.38 -13.41
CA PRO A 499 -5.43 -8.66 -14.20
C PRO A 499 -5.27 -9.15 -15.64
N GLU A 500 -5.44 -10.45 -15.90
CA GLU A 500 -5.31 -11.03 -17.25
C GLU A 500 -6.46 -10.57 -18.13
N LEU A 501 -7.69 -10.61 -17.60
CA LEU A 501 -8.88 -10.14 -18.31
C LEU A 501 -8.84 -8.63 -18.58
N ASP A 502 -8.35 -7.83 -17.63
CA ASP A 502 -8.13 -6.39 -17.83
C ASP A 502 -7.22 -6.12 -19.04
N SER A 503 -6.14 -6.88 -19.14
CA SER A 503 -5.20 -6.81 -20.27
C SER A 503 -5.84 -7.22 -21.60
N GLU A 504 -6.73 -8.22 -21.58
CA GLU A 504 -7.50 -8.64 -22.77
C GLU A 504 -8.52 -7.60 -23.23
N ILE A 505 -9.20 -6.93 -22.30
CA ILE A 505 -10.16 -5.86 -22.61
C ILE A 505 -9.42 -4.67 -23.22
N GLY A 506 -8.30 -4.25 -22.62
CA GLY A 506 -7.49 -3.14 -23.11
C GLY A 506 -8.31 -1.87 -23.36
N SER A 507 -8.29 -1.34 -24.59
CA SER A 507 -9.05 -0.14 -25.00
C SER A 507 -10.37 -0.44 -25.72
N THR A 508 -10.92 -1.64 -25.53
CA THR A 508 -12.22 -2.04 -26.09
C THR A 508 -13.35 -1.19 -25.51
N LYS A 509 -14.35 -0.85 -26.33
CA LYS A 509 -15.47 -0.01 -25.88
C LYS A 509 -16.36 -0.80 -24.92
N PRO A 510 -16.93 -0.16 -23.87
CA PRO A 510 -17.84 -0.82 -22.92
C PRO A 510 -18.98 -1.59 -23.62
N ILE A 511 -19.61 -0.98 -24.62
CA ILE A 511 -20.68 -1.60 -25.41
C ILE A 511 -20.29 -2.93 -26.06
N ASP A 512 -19.01 -3.11 -26.42
CA ASP A 512 -18.53 -4.29 -27.14
C ASP A 512 -18.24 -5.47 -26.21
N TYR A 513 -17.94 -5.22 -24.93
CA TYR A 513 -17.55 -6.27 -23.99
C TYR A 513 -18.53 -6.48 -22.84
N LEU A 514 -19.20 -5.45 -22.31
CA LEU A 514 -20.13 -5.59 -21.19
C LEU A 514 -21.29 -6.54 -21.55
N GLY A 515 -21.93 -6.34 -22.71
CA GLY A 515 -23.07 -7.15 -23.14
C GLY A 515 -22.72 -8.54 -23.71
N ARG A 516 -21.43 -8.83 -23.97
CA ARG A 516 -21.00 -10.07 -24.62
C ARG A 516 -20.14 -10.96 -23.73
N LYS A 517 -19.28 -10.36 -22.92
CA LYS A 517 -18.28 -11.06 -22.11
C LYS A 517 -18.62 -11.09 -20.62
N VAL A 518 -19.47 -10.17 -20.14
CA VAL A 518 -19.82 -10.08 -18.71
C VAL A 518 -21.25 -10.60 -18.51
N PRO A 519 -21.47 -11.62 -17.66
CA PRO A 519 -22.82 -12.07 -17.33
C PRO A 519 -23.67 -10.95 -16.72
N ILE A 520 -24.97 -10.93 -17.03
CA ILE A 520 -25.91 -9.90 -16.54
C ILE A 520 -25.91 -9.79 -15.00
N ASP A 521 -25.78 -10.93 -14.31
CA ASP A 521 -25.71 -10.96 -12.85
C ASP A 521 -24.43 -10.28 -12.33
N GLU A 522 -23.31 -10.41 -13.04
CA GLU A 522 -22.07 -9.74 -12.66
C GLU A 522 -22.13 -8.24 -12.88
N LEU A 523 -22.88 -7.75 -13.89
CA LEU A 523 -23.13 -6.32 -14.03
C LEU A 523 -23.82 -5.76 -12.78
N LYS A 524 -24.88 -6.42 -12.30
CA LYS A 524 -25.57 -6.04 -11.05
C LYS A 524 -24.64 -6.11 -9.84
N ARG A 525 -23.83 -7.17 -9.75
CA ARG A 525 -22.89 -7.35 -8.63
C ARG A 525 -21.82 -6.26 -8.57
N HIS A 526 -21.41 -5.73 -9.72
CA HIS A 526 -20.45 -4.63 -9.85
C HIS A 526 -21.08 -3.24 -9.87
N PHE A 527 -22.40 -3.16 -9.67
CA PHE A 527 -23.19 -1.92 -9.73
C PHE A 527 -23.12 -1.24 -11.11
N ILE A 528 -22.94 -2.02 -12.18
CA ILE A 528 -22.91 -1.53 -13.56
C ILE A 528 -24.37 -1.43 -14.06
N PRO A 529 -24.82 -0.26 -14.53
CA PRO A 529 -26.14 -0.11 -15.13
C PRO A 529 -26.34 -1.09 -16.30
N GLU A 530 -27.46 -1.80 -16.30
CA GLU A 530 -27.79 -2.79 -17.35
C GLU A 530 -28.25 -2.15 -18.67
N ASP A 531 -28.60 -0.87 -18.63
CA ASP A 531 -29.02 -0.12 -19.81
C ASP A 531 -27.83 0.09 -20.77
N ALA A 532 -27.87 -0.62 -21.91
CA ALA A 532 -26.82 -0.57 -22.91
C ALA A 532 -26.68 0.80 -23.59
N GLU A 533 -27.70 1.67 -23.53
CA GLU A 533 -27.57 3.05 -24.03
C GLU A 533 -26.51 3.83 -23.25
N LEU A 534 -26.38 3.54 -21.94
CA LEU A 534 -25.39 4.16 -21.06
C LEU A 534 -23.95 3.69 -21.31
N TRP A 535 -23.72 2.65 -22.11
CA TRP A 535 -22.38 2.10 -22.35
C TRP A 535 -21.61 2.82 -23.48
N ASN A 536 -22.18 3.92 -23.99
CA ASN A 536 -21.57 4.77 -25.01
C ASN A 536 -20.80 5.92 -24.39
N LYS A 537 -19.73 6.37 -25.06
CA LYS A 537 -18.87 7.47 -24.60
C LYS A 537 -19.64 8.75 -24.27
N ASP A 538 -20.63 9.08 -25.07
CA ASP A 538 -21.41 10.33 -24.90
C ASP A 538 -22.30 10.29 -23.65
N MET A 539 -22.56 9.11 -23.10
CA MET A 539 -23.35 8.87 -21.89
C MET A 539 -22.47 8.61 -20.65
N PHE A 540 -21.17 8.91 -20.72
CA PHE A 540 -20.22 8.56 -19.67
C PHE A 540 -20.54 9.23 -18.32
N SER A 541 -21.03 10.47 -18.32
CA SER A 541 -21.40 11.18 -17.10
C SER A 541 -22.62 10.51 -16.44
N GLU A 542 -23.65 10.26 -17.24
CA GLU A 542 -24.90 9.63 -16.85
C GLU A 542 -24.67 8.19 -16.37
N PHE A 543 -23.76 7.46 -17.02
CA PHE A 543 -23.31 6.15 -16.57
C PHE A 543 -22.69 6.22 -15.17
N CYS A 544 -21.77 7.16 -14.95
CA CYS A 544 -21.09 7.33 -13.67
C CYS A 544 -22.07 7.69 -12.55
N GLU A 545 -22.99 8.63 -12.81
CA GLU A 545 -24.05 9.02 -11.89
C GLU A 545 -24.98 7.84 -11.58
N LYS A 546 -25.41 7.09 -12.60
CA LYS A 546 -26.29 5.94 -12.41
C LYS A 546 -25.62 4.82 -11.61
N ARG A 547 -24.34 4.56 -11.88
CA ARG A 547 -23.53 3.60 -11.12
C ARG A 547 -23.39 4.02 -9.66
N VAL A 548 -23.13 5.30 -9.38
CA VAL A 548 -23.08 5.82 -7.99
C VAL A 548 -24.44 5.72 -7.30
N GLU A 549 -25.54 5.94 -8.02
CA GLU A 549 -26.89 5.72 -7.50
C GLU A 549 -27.11 4.25 -7.10
N LEU A 550 -26.71 3.29 -7.94
CA LEU A 550 -26.79 1.86 -7.65
C LEU A 550 -25.94 1.48 -6.42
N ILE A 551 -24.72 2.02 -6.32
CA ILE A 551 -23.84 1.85 -5.15
C ILE A 551 -24.53 2.37 -3.89
N TYR A 552 -25.08 3.59 -3.93
CA TYR A 552 -25.76 4.20 -2.78
C TYR A 552 -27.01 3.41 -2.35
N ASN A 553 -27.81 2.96 -3.31
CA ASN A 553 -29.01 2.16 -3.05
C ASN A 553 -28.65 0.84 -2.37
N PHE A 554 -27.60 0.16 -2.85
CA PHE A 554 -27.12 -1.06 -2.22
C PHE A 554 -26.59 -0.79 -0.80
N LEU A 555 -25.84 0.29 -0.60
CA LEU A 555 -25.34 0.68 0.73
C LEU A 555 -26.51 0.79 1.74
N ARG A 556 -27.63 1.41 1.34
CA ARG A 556 -28.85 1.56 2.14
C ARG A 556 -29.62 0.27 2.39
N SER A 557 -29.52 -0.73 1.52
CA SER A 557 -30.21 -2.02 1.69
C SER A 557 -29.32 -3.13 2.27
N SER A 558 -28.03 -2.85 2.45
CA SER A 558 -27.03 -3.79 2.96
C SER A 558 -26.95 -3.78 4.50
N PRO A 559 -26.08 -4.60 5.11
CA PRO A 559 -25.76 -4.49 6.53
C PRO A 559 -25.22 -3.11 6.97
N LEU A 560 -24.91 -2.22 6.02
CA LEU A 560 -24.44 -0.85 6.24
C LEU A 560 -25.57 0.19 6.33
N SER A 561 -26.84 -0.21 6.30
CA SER A 561 -27.99 0.72 6.37
C SER A 561 -27.97 1.65 7.60
N LYS A 562 -27.28 1.27 8.69
CA LYS A 562 -27.11 2.09 9.89
C LYS A 562 -26.26 3.36 9.66
N ILE A 563 -25.50 3.42 8.57
CA ILE A 563 -24.55 4.50 8.29
C ILE A 563 -24.94 5.34 7.06
N THR A 564 -26.20 5.27 6.61
CA THR A 564 -26.72 6.00 5.44
C THR A 564 -27.74 7.07 5.75
#